data_AF-A0A945IRE2-F1
#
_entry.id   AF-A0A945IRE2-F1
#
_cell.length_a   1.000
_cell.length_b   1.000
_cell.length_c   1.000
_cell.angle_alpha   90.00
_cell.angle_beta   90.00
_cell.angle_gamma   90.00
#
_symmetry.space_group_name_H-M   'P 1'
#
loop_
_entity.id
_entity.type
_entity.pdbx_description
1 polymer ?
#
loop_
_entity_poly.entity_id
_entity_poly.type
_entity_poly.pdbx_seq_one_letter_code
_entity_poly.pdbx_strand_id
1 'polypeptide(L)'
;MSVLAELAFVKGHGTSNDFIVYNNEDAETALSIEQVVALCNRRSGLGADGTIGAIRAKNIAPAGIDHADATWFMDHQNADGTYAEMCGNGARVFARYLVANGLETTKEFTISTRGGVRAVQIHPDFTVSVDMGKADVPNPELTPHIRLVTGEVFESVGVFFPNPHAVCWVEAED
;
A
#
# COMPACT_ATOMS: atom_id res chain seq x y z
N MET A 1 -27.30 -19.89 -2.52
CA MET A 1 -26.32 -19.36 -1.55
C MET A 1 -25.01 -20.04 -1.86
N SER A 2 -24.06 -19.36 -2.51
CA SER A 2 -22.71 -19.90 -2.62
C SER A 2 -22.06 -19.80 -1.25
N VAL A 3 -21.45 -20.89 -0.79
CA VAL A 3 -20.61 -20.88 0.40
C VAL A 3 -19.49 -19.89 0.12
N LEU A 4 -19.41 -18.81 0.90
CA LEU A 4 -18.26 -17.91 0.87
C LEU A 4 -17.05 -18.74 1.28
N ALA A 5 -16.01 -18.78 0.43
CA ALA A 5 -14.73 -19.33 0.84
C ALA A 5 -14.27 -18.61 2.11
N GLU A 6 -13.89 -19.36 3.15
CA GLU A 6 -13.32 -18.77 4.36
C GLU A 6 -12.00 -18.09 4.02
N LEU A 7 -11.89 -16.79 4.26
CA LEU A 7 -10.65 -16.02 4.07
C LEU A 7 -9.98 -15.81 5.43
N ALA A 8 -8.85 -16.49 5.66
CA ALA A 8 -8.00 -16.20 6.80
C ALA A 8 -7.27 -14.87 6.57
N PHE A 9 -7.39 -13.94 7.52
CA PHE A 9 -6.79 -12.61 7.40
C PHE A 9 -6.21 -12.13 8.74
N VAL A 10 -5.36 -11.12 8.65
CA VAL A 10 -4.88 -10.30 9.76
C VAL A 10 -5.27 -8.86 9.49
N LYS A 11 -5.71 -8.14 10.52
CA LYS A 11 -5.95 -6.69 10.46
C LYS A 11 -4.78 -5.95 11.10
N GLY A 12 -4.25 -4.94 10.40
CA GLY A 12 -3.17 -4.11 10.90
C GLY A 12 -3.23 -2.68 10.37
N HIS A 13 -2.42 -1.78 10.90
CA HIS A 13 -2.32 -0.41 10.41
C HIS A 13 -0.89 0.11 10.42
N GLY A 14 -0.57 1.01 9.48
CA GLY A 14 0.62 1.84 9.51
C GLY A 14 0.19 3.27 9.79
N THR A 15 0.51 3.81 10.97
CA THR A 15 0.13 5.19 11.37
C THR A 15 -1.35 5.49 11.13
N SER A 16 -2.23 4.64 11.68
CA SER A 16 -3.70 4.67 11.55
C SER A 16 -4.31 4.44 10.16
N ASN A 17 -3.50 4.28 9.10
CA ASN A 17 -3.96 3.80 7.81
C ASN A 17 -4.02 2.27 7.82
N ASP A 18 -5.22 1.70 7.74
CA ASP A 18 -5.51 0.31 8.13
C ASP A 18 -5.84 -0.64 6.97
N PHE A 19 -5.38 -1.88 7.07
CA PHE A 19 -5.44 -2.88 6.00
C PHE A 19 -5.89 -4.24 6.49
N ILE A 20 -6.62 -4.96 5.64
CA ILE A 20 -6.88 -6.39 5.76
C ILE A 20 -5.80 -7.11 4.94
N VAL A 21 -4.94 -7.86 5.62
CA VAL A 21 -3.82 -8.58 4.98
C VAL A 21 -4.11 -10.07 5.01
N TYR A 22 -3.94 -10.76 3.88
CA TYR A 22 -4.22 -12.19 3.77
C TYR A 22 -3.13 -12.90 2.99
N ASN A 23 -2.95 -14.19 3.29
CA ASN A 23 -2.01 -15.04 2.56
C ASN A 23 -2.64 -15.42 1.22
N ASN A 24 -1.91 -15.17 0.13
CA ASN A 24 -2.28 -15.59 -1.21
C ASN A 24 -1.04 -16.08 -1.96
N GLU A 25 -0.22 -16.89 -1.29
CA GLU A 25 1.12 -17.28 -1.76
C GLU A 25 1.12 -17.77 -3.21
N ASP A 26 0.13 -18.60 -3.54
CA ASP A 26 -0.04 -19.28 -4.84
C ASP A 26 -0.87 -18.49 -5.87
N ALA A 27 -1.28 -17.26 -5.53
CA ALA A 27 -2.14 -16.42 -6.37
C ALA A 27 -3.53 -17.03 -6.69
N GLU A 28 -4.00 -17.98 -5.89
CA GLU A 28 -5.26 -18.69 -6.10
C GLU A 28 -6.48 -17.98 -5.49
N THR A 29 -6.26 -17.06 -4.56
CA THR A 29 -7.29 -16.30 -3.84
C THR A 29 -7.27 -14.83 -4.26
N ALA A 30 -7.81 -14.54 -5.43
CA ALA A 30 -8.02 -13.16 -5.88
C ALA A 30 -9.39 -12.66 -5.42
N LEU A 31 -9.41 -11.57 -4.65
CA LEU A 31 -10.65 -10.90 -4.28
C LEU A 31 -11.18 -10.09 -5.47
N SER A 32 -12.47 -10.23 -5.77
CA SER A 32 -13.15 -9.33 -6.70
C SER A 32 -13.31 -7.93 -6.11
N ILE A 33 -13.55 -6.94 -6.96
CA ILE A 33 -13.84 -5.55 -6.55
C ILE A 33 -14.99 -5.51 -5.54
N GLU A 34 -16.07 -6.27 -5.80
CA GLU A 34 -17.24 -6.34 -4.93
C GLU A 34 -16.90 -6.93 -3.56
N GLN A 35 -16.00 -7.93 -3.52
CA GLN A 35 -15.53 -8.52 -2.26
C GLN A 35 -14.67 -7.53 -1.49
N VAL A 36 -13.75 -6.81 -2.15
CA VAL A 36 -12.92 -5.78 -1.50
C VAL A 36 -13.79 -4.68 -0.92
N VAL A 37 -14.73 -4.14 -1.69
CA VAL A 37 -15.66 -3.10 -1.23
C VAL A 37 -16.49 -3.58 -0.04
N ALA A 38 -16.99 -4.81 -0.09
CA ALA A 38 -17.76 -5.39 1.01
C ALA A 38 -16.92 -5.57 2.28
N LEU A 39 -15.69 -6.08 2.16
CA LEU A 39 -14.77 -6.29 3.28
C LEU A 39 -14.32 -4.96 3.91
N CYS A 40 -13.99 -3.97 3.08
CA CYS A 40 -13.49 -2.66 3.52
C CYS A 40 -14.60 -1.76 4.08
N ASN A 41 -15.88 -2.10 3.90
CA ASN A 41 -16.97 -1.34 4.52
C ASN A 41 -16.88 -1.37 6.05
N ARG A 42 -16.76 -0.20 6.68
CA ARG A 42 -16.58 -0.08 8.14
C ARG A 42 -17.80 -0.42 8.99
N ARG A 43 -19.00 -0.47 8.39
CA ARG A 43 -20.26 -0.75 9.11
C ARG A 43 -20.75 -2.16 8.89
N SER A 44 -20.67 -2.64 7.65
CA SER A 44 -21.19 -3.96 7.25
C SER A 44 -20.11 -5.01 7.04
N GLY A 45 -18.83 -4.63 7.05
CA GLY A 45 -17.69 -5.50 6.84
C GLY A 45 -16.68 -5.40 7.99
N LEU A 46 -15.42 -5.67 7.67
CA LEU A 46 -14.29 -5.60 8.61
C LEU A 46 -13.78 -4.17 8.77
N GLY A 47 -14.00 -3.32 7.76
CA GLY A 47 -13.67 -1.90 7.76
C GLY A 47 -12.20 -1.61 7.61
N ALA A 48 -11.72 -1.16 6.46
CA ALA A 48 -10.31 -0.86 6.23
C ALA A 48 -10.13 0.18 5.12
N ASP A 49 -8.96 0.78 5.02
CA ASP A 49 -8.61 1.64 3.88
C ASP A 49 -8.23 0.83 2.63
N GLY A 50 -7.93 -0.47 2.79
CA GLY A 50 -7.66 -1.38 1.69
C GLY A 50 -7.38 -2.84 2.11
N THR A 51 -7.16 -3.69 1.11
CA THR A 51 -6.74 -5.09 1.28
C THR A 51 -5.35 -5.31 0.69
N ILE A 52 -4.56 -6.21 1.29
CA ILE A 52 -3.23 -6.60 0.81
C ILE A 52 -3.14 -8.12 0.73
N GLY A 53 -3.02 -8.66 -0.49
CA GLY A 53 -2.70 -10.07 -0.72
C GLY A 53 -1.19 -10.29 -0.75
N ALA A 54 -0.70 -11.25 0.03
CA ALA A 54 0.71 -11.67 0.02
C ALA A 54 0.95 -12.77 -1.00
N ILE A 55 1.53 -12.43 -2.15
CA ILE A 55 1.72 -13.36 -3.27
C ILE A 55 3.22 -13.58 -3.51
N ARG A 56 3.66 -14.81 -3.84
CA ARG A 56 5.04 -14.99 -4.32
C ARG A 56 5.19 -14.32 -5.68
N ALA A 57 6.22 -13.50 -5.84
CA ALA A 57 6.43 -12.77 -7.09
C ALA A 57 6.54 -13.70 -8.31
N LYS A 58 7.15 -14.88 -8.16
CA LYS A 58 7.22 -15.93 -9.20
C LYS A 58 5.86 -16.44 -9.71
N ASN A 59 4.79 -16.28 -8.91
CA ASN A 59 3.45 -16.76 -9.23
C ASN A 59 2.60 -15.69 -9.94
N ILE A 60 3.12 -14.47 -10.07
CA ILE A 60 2.51 -13.41 -10.88
C ILE A 60 3.11 -13.45 -12.28
N ALA A 61 2.26 -13.62 -13.30
CA ALA A 61 2.70 -13.47 -14.68
C ALA A 61 3.22 -12.04 -14.90
N PRO A 62 4.28 -11.82 -15.68
CA PRO A 62 4.86 -10.49 -15.89
C PRO A 62 3.89 -9.60 -16.68
N ALA A 63 2.95 -8.98 -15.96
CA ALA A 63 1.95 -8.06 -16.49
C ALA A 63 2.44 -6.62 -16.34
N GLY A 64 3.61 -6.32 -16.90
CA GLY A 64 4.21 -4.97 -16.84
C GLY A 64 4.71 -4.56 -15.45
N ILE A 65 4.75 -5.48 -14.49
CA ILE A 65 5.32 -5.25 -13.16
C ILE A 65 6.74 -5.84 -13.15
N ASP A 66 7.72 -4.99 -12.85
CA ASP A 66 9.07 -5.46 -12.60
C ASP A 66 9.14 -6.07 -11.20
N HIS A 67 9.34 -7.39 -11.16
CA HIS A 67 9.53 -8.12 -9.92
C HIS A 67 11.00 -8.13 -9.49
N ALA A 68 11.95 -7.82 -10.38
CA ALA A 68 13.39 -8.01 -10.19
C ALA A 68 13.69 -9.28 -9.34
N ASP A 69 14.52 -9.14 -8.31
CA ASP A 69 14.85 -10.21 -7.35
C ASP A 69 13.89 -10.26 -6.14
N ALA A 70 12.74 -9.57 -6.19
CA ALA A 70 11.78 -9.56 -5.09
C ALA A 70 11.12 -10.93 -4.91
N THR A 71 11.03 -11.39 -3.67
CA THR A 71 10.43 -12.69 -3.35
C THR A 71 8.91 -12.61 -3.23
N TRP A 72 8.40 -11.45 -2.80
CA TRP A 72 7.00 -11.22 -2.51
C TRP A 72 6.45 -10.03 -3.33
N PHE A 73 5.24 -10.19 -3.83
CA PHE A 73 4.44 -9.14 -4.44
C PHE A 73 3.35 -8.69 -3.47
N MET A 74 3.27 -7.38 -3.25
CA MET A 74 2.25 -6.74 -2.43
C MET A 74 1.05 -6.38 -3.31
N ASP A 75 0.03 -7.25 -3.32
CA ASP A 75 -1.19 -7.00 -4.09
C ASP A 75 -2.15 -6.09 -3.33
N HIS A 76 -1.90 -4.77 -3.43
CA HIS A 76 -2.67 -3.76 -2.72
C HIS A 76 -3.87 -3.26 -3.56
N GLN A 77 -5.06 -3.34 -2.95
CA GLN A 77 -6.31 -2.77 -3.44
C GLN A 77 -6.86 -1.77 -2.42
N ASN A 78 -7.29 -0.60 -2.90
CA ASN A 78 -7.97 0.41 -2.09
C ASN A 78 -9.37 -0.08 -1.66
N ALA A 79 -9.99 0.59 -0.70
CA ALA A 79 -11.33 0.26 -0.21
C ALA A 79 -12.44 0.29 -1.28
N ASP A 80 -12.23 0.99 -2.41
CA ASP A 80 -13.13 1.01 -3.56
C ASP A 80 -12.86 -0.10 -4.59
N GLY A 81 -11.87 -0.97 -4.33
CA GLY A 81 -11.43 -2.06 -5.20
C GLY A 81 -10.47 -1.64 -6.31
N THR A 82 -10.08 -0.37 -6.40
CA THR A 82 -9.04 0.05 -7.34
C THR A 82 -7.67 -0.43 -6.91
N TYR A 83 -6.80 -0.76 -7.87
CA TYR A 83 -5.42 -1.10 -7.56
C TYR A 83 -4.62 0.14 -7.23
N ALA A 84 -3.85 0.06 -6.14
CA ALA A 84 -2.91 1.10 -5.78
C ALA A 84 -1.52 0.78 -6.32
N GLU A 85 -0.84 1.79 -6.86
CA GLU A 85 0.54 1.65 -7.33
C GLU A 85 1.49 1.38 -6.17
N MET A 86 1.42 2.22 -5.13
CA MET A 86 2.22 2.08 -3.93
C MET A 86 1.55 2.77 -2.74
N CYS A 87 1.76 2.23 -1.54
CA CYS A 87 1.41 2.87 -0.28
C CYS A 87 2.50 2.58 0.75
N GLY A 88 3.21 3.62 1.21
CA GLY A 88 4.30 3.46 2.19
C GLY A 88 3.82 2.85 3.52
N ASN A 89 2.59 3.16 3.94
CA ASN A 89 1.99 2.57 5.15
C ASN A 89 1.67 1.08 4.93
N GLY A 90 1.07 0.76 3.78
CA GLY A 90 0.77 -0.61 3.38
C GLY A 90 2.03 -1.47 3.29
N ALA A 91 3.12 -0.95 2.70
CA ALA A 91 4.40 -1.64 2.60
C ALA A 91 5.01 -1.98 3.98
N ARG A 92 4.91 -1.07 4.97
CA ARG A 92 5.35 -1.34 6.35
C ARG A 92 4.52 -2.44 7.01
N VAL A 93 3.20 -2.38 6.86
CA VAL A 93 2.29 -3.41 7.39
C VAL A 93 2.56 -4.77 6.74
N PHE A 94 2.73 -4.78 5.42
CA PHE A 94 3.00 -5.97 4.63
C PHE A 94 4.30 -6.67 5.05
N ALA A 95 5.40 -5.91 5.15
CA ALA A 95 6.68 -6.45 5.56
C ALA A 95 6.65 -7.04 6.98
N ARG A 96 5.96 -6.36 7.90
CA ARG A 96 5.75 -6.88 9.26
C ARG A 96 4.87 -8.13 9.25
N TYR A 97 3.84 -8.19 8.41
CA TYR A 97 3.01 -9.38 8.23
C TYR A 97 3.83 -10.59 7.75
N LEU A 98 4.69 -10.42 6.75
CA LEU A 98 5.52 -11.51 6.22
C LEU A 98 6.42 -12.10 7.31
N VAL A 99 7.11 -11.25 8.07
CA VAL A 99 8.02 -11.70 9.12
C VAL A 99 7.28 -12.29 10.32
N ALA A 100 6.17 -11.68 10.74
CA ALA A 100 5.40 -12.16 11.89
C ALA A 100 4.75 -13.53 11.65
N ASN A 101 4.45 -13.87 10.40
CA ASN A 101 3.87 -15.17 10.02
C ASN A 101 4.92 -16.19 9.53
N GLY A 102 6.22 -15.86 9.63
CA GLY A 102 7.31 -16.76 9.20
C GLY A 102 7.41 -16.97 7.69
N LEU A 103 6.75 -16.13 6.90
CA LEU A 103 6.77 -16.15 5.43
C LEU A 103 8.07 -15.55 4.87
N GLU A 104 8.64 -14.59 5.61
CA GLU A 104 9.99 -14.07 5.43
C GLU A 104 10.76 -14.22 6.74
N THR A 105 12.02 -14.65 6.66
CA THR A 105 12.87 -14.91 7.85
C THR A 105 14.00 -13.90 7.99
N THR A 106 14.35 -13.17 6.92
CA THR A 106 15.36 -12.11 6.97
C THR A 106 14.76 -10.82 7.55
N LYS A 107 15.65 -9.90 7.94
CA LYS A 107 15.29 -8.55 8.37
C LYS A 107 15.47 -7.51 7.27
N GLU A 108 16.13 -7.87 6.18
CA GLU A 108 16.35 -7.04 5.01
C GLU A 108 15.99 -7.85 3.78
N PHE A 109 15.07 -7.33 2.98
CA PHE A 109 14.55 -8.00 1.79
C PHE A 109 13.89 -6.99 0.86
N THR A 110 13.55 -7.45 -0.35
CA THR A 110 12.84 -6.66 -1.35
C THR A 110 11.42 -7.16 -1.54
N ILE A 111 10.49 -6.23 -1.70
CA ILE A 111 9.11 -6.51 -2.11
C ILE A 111 8.85 -5.85 -3.46
N SER A 112 8.05 -6.49 -4.30
CA SER A 112 7.55 -5.91 -5.54
C SER A 112 6.17 -5.29 -5.30
N THR A 113 5.94 -4.13 -5.89
CA THR A 113 4.66 -3.40 -5.89
C THR A 113 4.33 -3.00 -7.33
N ARG A 114 3.11 -2.52 -7.59
CA ARG A 114 2.76 -1.96 -8.91
C ARG A 114 3.59 -0.70 -9.25
N GLY A 115 4.07 0.03 -8.24
CA GLY A 115 5.01 1.14 -8.39
C GLY A 115 6.49 0.72 -8.47
N GLY A 116 6.78 -0.58 -8.60
CA GLY A 116 8.13 -1.15 -8.69
C GLY A 116 8.65 -1.74 -7.37
N VAL A 117 9.90 -2.21 -7.41
CA VAL A 117 10.56 -2.91 -6.29
C VAL A 117 10.96 -1.93 -5.19
N ARG A 118 10.82 -2.37 -3.93
CA ARG A 118 11.12 -1.59 -2.73
C ARG A 118 11.97 -2.42 -1.77
N ALA A 119 13.10 -1.88 -1.35
CA ALA A 119 13.90 -2.46 -0.27
C ALA A 119 13.23 -2.17 1.08
N VAL A 120 13.24 -3.15 1.98
CA VAL A 120 12.62 -3.05 3.28
C VAL A 120 13.58 -3.56 4.35
N GLN A 121 13.59 -2.86 5.49
CA GLN A 121 14.34 -3.24 6.68
C GLN A 121 13.42 -3.28 7.90
N ILE A 122 13.47 -4.39 8.64
CA ILE A 122 12.80 -4.57 9.93
C ILE A 122 13.81 -4.32 11.05
N HIS A 123 13.51 -3.34 11.90
CA HIS A 123 14.38 -2.94 13.00
C HIS A 123 14.18 -3.81 14.25
N PRO A 124 15.12 -3.81 15.22
CA PRO A 124 14.98 -4.56 16.47
C PRO A 124 13.74 -4.20 17.31
N ASP A 125 13.24 -2.97 17.17
CA ASP A 125 12.03 -2.48 17.84
C ASP A 125 10.73 -2.77 17.04
N PHE A 126 10.84 -3.55 15.97
CA PHE A 126 9.77 -3.90 15.03
C PHE A 126 9.20 -2.72 14.21
N THR A 127 9.89 -1.58 14.20
CA THR A 127 9.63 -0.55 13.19
C THR A 127 10.16 -1.00 11.82
N VAL A 128 9.68 -0.37 10.76
CA VAL A 128 9.98 -0.77 9.38
C VAL A 128 10.41 0.45 8.57
N SER A 129 11.59 0.37 7.96
CA SER A 129 12.03 1.32 6.92
C SER A 129 11.74 0.74 5.55
N VAL A 130 11.22 1.57 4.65
CA VAL A 130 11.00 1.22 3.24
C VAL A 130 11.78 2.22 2.40
N ASP A 131 12.60 1.74 1.48
CA ASP A 131 13.21 2.58 0.46
C ASP A 131 12.11 3.02 -0.50
N MET A 132 11.73 4.29 -0.41
CA MET A 132 10.66 4.87 -1.21
C MET A 132 11.17 5.37 -2.58
N GLY A 133 12.48 5.30 -2.84
CA GLY A 133 13.15 5.76 -4.04
C GLY A 133 13.63 7.22 -3.95
N LYS A 134 13.86 7.84 -5.11
CA LYS A 134 14.19 9.26 -5.21
C LYS A 134 12.92 10.09 -5.44
N ALA A 135 12.70 11.10 -4.61
CA ALA A 135 11.65 12.09 -4.83
C ALA A 135 12.05 13.06 -5.94
N ASP A 136 11.10 13.40 -6.80
CA ASP A 136 11.24 14.51 -7.74
C ASP A 136 10.56 15.75 -7.15
N VAL A 137 11.41 16.68 -6.67
CA VAL A 137 10.98 17.88 -5.95
C VAL A 137 12.01 19.01 -6.15
N PRO A 138 11.55 20.24 -6.47
CA PRO A 138 10.20 20.57 -6.90
C PRO A 138 9.91 20.00 -8.30
N ASN A 139 8.68 19.51 -8.53
CA ASN A 139 8.20 19.14 -9.86
C ASN A 139 7.23 20.22 -10.38
N PRO A 140 7.67 21.10 -11.32
CA PRO A 140 6.85 22.20 -11.80
C PRO A 140 5.59 21.78 -12.56
N GLU A 141 5.60 20.60 -13.18
CA GLU A 141 4.44 20.06 -13.93
C GLU A 141 3.32 19.61 -12.99
N LEU A 142 3.64 19.35 -11.72
CA LEU A 142 2.72 18.93 -10.66
C LEU A 142 2.51 20.02 -9.60
N THR A 143 2.71 21.29 -9.94
CA THR A 143 2.58 22.42 -8.99
C THR A 143 1.29 23.23 -9.25
N PRO A 144 0.09 22.73 -8.88
CA PRO A 144 -1.15 23.49 -9.02
C PRO A 144 -1.33 24.51 -7.89
N HIS A 145 -2.13 25.56 -8.14
CA HIS A 145 -2.73 26.31 -7.05
C HIS A 145 -3.90 25.51 -6.47
N ILE A 146 -3.90 25.29 -5.15
CA ILE A 146 -4.97 24.55 -4.48
C ILE A 146 -6.02 25.56 -4.01
N ARG A 147 -7.20 25.53 -4.63
CA ARG A 147 -8.34 26.33 -4.19
C ARG A 147 -9.27 25.49 -3.32
N LEU A 148 -9.44 25.88 -2.07
CA LEU A 148 -10.42 25.26 -1.18
C LEU A 148 -11.84 25.68 -1.56
N VAL A 149 -12.82 24.88 -1.16
CA VAL A 149 -14.25 25.20 -1.33
C VAL A 149 -14.65 26.48 -0.59
N THR A 150 -13.88 26.89 0.42
CA THR A 150 -14.02 28.16 1.16
C THR A 150 -13.60 29.38 0.34
N GLY A 151 -12.93 29.17 -0.81
CA GLY A 151 -12.43 30.22 -1.69
C GLY A 151 -10.95 30.57 -1.48
N GLU A 152 -10.37 30.14 -0.37
CA GLU A 152 -8.94 30.27 -0.07
C GLU A 152 -8.08 29.56 -1.11
N VAL A 153 -6.93 30.16 -1.42
CA VAL A 153 -5.99 29.63 -2.41
C VAL A 153 -4.63 29.46 -1.75
N PHE A 154 -4.08 28.25 -1.87
CA PHE A 154 -2.77 27.90 -1.37
C PHE A 154 -1.80 27.70 -2.52
N GLU A 155 -0.62 28.29 -2.37
CA GLU A 155 0.55 27.91 -3.15
C GLU A 155 0.94 26.48 -2.77
N SER A 156 1.36 25.69 -3.76
CA SER A 156 1.86 24.35 -3.51
C SER A 156 3.27 24.18 -4.04
N VAL A 157 3.95 23.14 -3.55
CA VAL A 157 5.14 22.57 -4.19
C VAL A 157 4.73 21.21 -4.72
N GLY A 158 4.88 21.00 -6.03
CA GLY A 158 4.69 19.71 -6.65
C GLY A 158 5.79 18.73 -6.23
N VAL A 159 5.38 17.53 -5.81
CA VAL A 159 6.28 16.44 -5.45
C VAL A 159 5.77 15.17 -6.12
N PHE A 160 6.65 14.41 -6.77
CA PHE A 160 6.31 13.08 -7.27
C PHE A 160 7.06 12.03 -6.47
N PHE A 161 6.33 11.18 -5.73
CA PHE A 161 6.96 10.16 -4.90
C PHE A 161 6.03 9.06 -4.33
N PRO A 162 5.80 7.93 -5.02
CA PRO A 162 5.94 7.62 -6.45
C PRO A 162 4.65 7.95 -7.24
N ASN A 163 3.74 8.69 -6.63
CA ASN A 163 2.51 9.23 -7.19
C ASN A 163 2.50 10.76 -6.96
N PRO A 164 1.61 11.52 -7.64
CA PRO A 164 1.65 12.99 -7.55
C PRO A 164 1.12 13.51 -6.21
N HIS A 165 1.84 14.48 -5.65
CA HIS A 165 1.47 15.22 -4.44
C HIS A 165 1.62 16.73 -4.67
N ALA A 166 0.71 17.51 -4.07
CA ALA A 166 0.83 18.95 -3.94
C ALA A 166 0.98 19.29 -2.46
N VAL A 167 2.12 19.86 -2.07
CA VAL A 167 2.43 20.19 -0.67
C VAL A 167 2.21 21.69 -0.44
N CYS A 168 1.24 22.04 0.40
CA CYS A 168 0.95 23.42 0.78
C CYS A 168 1.45 23.66 2.21
N TRP A 169 2.26 24.69 2.39
CA TRP A 169 2.63 25.17 3.72
C TRP A 169 1.52 26.10 4.21
N VAL A 170 1.07 25.87 5.43
CA VAL A 170 0.07 26.71 6.12
C VAL A 170 0.72 27.28 7.36
N GLU A 171 0.39 28.53 7.70
CA GLU A 171 0.78 29.08 9.00
C GLU A 171 0.09 28.27 10.10
N ALA A 172 0.84 27.90 11.13
CA ALA A 172 0.24 27.28 12.30
C ALA A 172 -0.60 28.33 13.03
N GLU A 173 -1.84 27.99 13.37
CA GLU A 173 -2.60 28.78 14.35
C GLU A 173 -1.97 28.54 15.73
N ASP A 174 -1.61 29.62 16.43
CA ASP A 174 -1.08 29.60 17.81
C ASP A 174 -2.10 29.06 18.84
#